data_AF-A0A523FLW7-F1
#
_entry.id   AF-A0A523FLW7-F1
#
_cell.length_a   1.000
_cell.length_b   1.000
_cell.length_c   1.000
_cell.angle_alpha   90.00
_cell.angle_beta   90.00
_cell.angle_gamma   90.00
#
_symmetry.space_group_name_H-M   'P 1'
#
loop_
_entity.id
_entity.type
_entity.pdbx_description
1 polymer ?
#
loop_
_entity_poly.entity_id
_entity_poly.type
_entity_poly.pdbx_seq_one_letter_code
_entity_poly.pdbx_strand_id
1 'polypeptide(L)'
;MLFRVPGLNRDDLGPVALTLGCGLLGGFVFNYFRMPLPWMLGAMSAVTALALTGHKVRIPGSFRQPMIVIIGVMLGSTFTIEFFERADEYVVTLALVAIYVVLASAVCMVYLCKVGRYDPVTAYFSSIPGGLMEMLVLASSEGADERKFFLTQATRVFAVVFTIPFWYRLVEGYIPLSSSALGAPLATISLGDLAILTACGVAGYYLGKVLRFPAYRLTGPLLLSAAAHLSGLTASKPPG
;
A
#
# COMPACT_ATOMS: atom_id res chain seq x y z
N MET A 1 20.25 0.01 11.79
CA MET A 1 20.44 1.41 11.33
C MET A 1 19.11 2.16 11.46
N LEU A 2 19.04 3.09 12.41
CA LEU A 2 17.86 3.94 12.64
C LEU A 2 17.62 4.82 11.40
N PHE A 3 16.50 4.61 10.72
CA PHE A 3 15.96 5.58 9.76
C PHE A 3 15.67 6.88 10.52
N ARG A 4 16.67 7.78 10.56
CA ARG A 4 16.50 9.16 10.97
C ARG A 4 15.54 9.75 9.95
N VAL A 5 14.28 9.91 10.35
CA VAL A 5 13.27 10.63 9.55
C VAL A 5 13.90 11.99 9.26
N PRO A 6 14.20 12.33 8.00
CA PRO A 6 14.77 13.63 7.71
C PRO A 6 13.77 14.67 8.21
N GLY A 7 14.16 15.46 9.20
CA GLY A 7 13.40 16.63 9.61
C GLY A 7 13.22 17.51 8.38
N LEU A 8 12.05 18.12 8.22
CA LEU A 8 11.80 19.10 7.17
C LEU A 8 12.90 20.17 7.24
N ASN A 9 13.82 20.18 6.28
CA ASN A 9 14.71 21.32 6.11
C ASN A 9 13.96 22.40 5.31
N ARG A 10 14.29 23.68 5.50
CA ARG A 10 13.60 24.77 4.78
C ARG A 10 13.73 24.64 3.26
N ASP A 11 14.83 24.03 2.79
CA ASP A 11 15.13 23.79 1.38
C ASP A 11 14.24 22.70 0.75
N ASP A 12 13.56 21.89 1.56
CA ASP A 12 12.70 20.79 1.10
C ASP A 12 11.23 21.18 0.91
N LEU A 13 10.83 22.35 1.42
CA LEU A 13 9.45 22.84 1.36
C LEU A 13 8.98 23.05 -0.08
N GLY A 14 9.84 23.61 -0.94
CA GLY A 14 9.53 23.84 -2.36
C GLY A 14 9.24 22.54 -3.12
N PRO A 15 10.17 21.56 -3.13
CA PRO A 15 9.96 20.25 -3.73
C PRO A 15 8.72 19.51 -3.21
N VAL A 16 8.45 19.60 -1.91
CA VAL A 16 7.30 18.94 -1.27
C VAL A 16 5.99 19.60 -1.70
N ALA A 17 5.91 20.94 -1.67
CA ALA A 17 4.73 21.67 -2.10
C ALA A 17 4.43 21.42 -3.58
N LEU A 18 5.46 21.37 -4.42
CA LEU A 18 5.34 21.07 -5.84
C LEU A 18 4.84 19.64 -6.07
N THR A 19 5.38 18.66 -5.34
CA THR A 19 4.93 17.25 -5.41
C THR A 19 3.47 17.11 -4.98
N LEU A 20 3.07 17.74 -3.88
CA LEU A 20 1.69 17.71 -3.38
C LEU A 20 0.74 18.43 -4.33
N GLY A 21 1.13 19.59 -4.85
CA GLY A 21 0.35 20.37 -5.82
C GLY A 21 0.13 19.58 -7.12
N CYS A 22 1.17 19.01 -7.71
CA CYS A 22 1.05 18.14 -8.88
C CYS A 22 0.18 16.91 -8.60
N GLY A 23 0.34 16.29 -7.42
CA GLY A 23 -0.48 15.14 -7.02
C GLY A 23 -1.96 15.48 -6.93
N LEU A 24 -2.31 16.62 -6.30
CA LEU A 24 -3.68 17.11 -6.18
C LEU A 24 -4.28 17.48 -7.54
N LEU A 25 -3.51 18.18 -8.39
CA LEU A 25 -3.94 18.52 -9.74
C LEU A 25 -4.19 17.26 -10.58
N GLY A 26 -3.26 16.30 -10.56
CA GLY A 26 -3.43 15.02 -11.25
C GLY A 26 -4.66 14.26 -10.77
N GLY A 27 -4.85 14.18 -9.44
CA GLY A 27 -6.03 13.57 -8.84
C GLY A 27 -7.34 14.25 -9.26
N PHE A 28 -7.37 15.59 -9.26
CA PHE A 28 -8.54 16.37 -9.66
C PHE A 28 -8.89 16.17 -11.15
N VAL A 29 -7.88 16.18 -12.02
CA VAL A 29 -8.07 15.93 -13.47
C VAL A 29 -8.64 14.53 -13.68
N PHE A 30 -8.08 13.50 -13.04
CA PHE A 30 -8.59 12.13 -13.17
C PHE A 30 -9.99 11.95 -12.57
N ASN A 31 -10.29 12.70 -11.50
CA ASN A 31 -11.62 12.73 -10.89
C ASN A 31 -12.65 13.35 -11.85
N TYR A 32 -12.28 14.41 -12.55
CA TYR A 32 -13.11 15.02 -13.59
C TYR A 32 -13.44 14.04 -14.73
N PHE A 33 -12.45 13.27 -15.17
CA PHE A 33 -12.65 12.20 -16.17
C PHE A 33 -13.33 10.93 -15.62
N ARG A 34 -13.75 10.93 -14.35
CA ARG A 34 -14.33 9.77 -13.64
C ARG A 34 -13.49 8.50 -13.83
N MET A 35 -12.17 8.61 -13.81
CA MET A 35 -11.26 7.47 -13.91
C MET A 35 -11.28 6.62 -12.63
N PRO A 36 -10.97 5.31 -12.70
CA PRO A 36 -11.00 4.49 -11.50
C PRO A 36 -9.84 4.87 -10.58
N LEU A 37 -10.05 4.89 -9.25
CA LEU A 37 -9.08 5.38 -8.26
C LEU A 37 -8.40 6.71 -8.67
N PRO A 38 -9.19 7.77 -8.93
CA PRO A 38 -8.70 8.97 -9.60
C PRO A 38 -7.61 9.68 -8.81
N TRP A 39 -7.75 9.71 -7.48
CA TRP A 39 -6.77 10.30 -6.57
C TRP A 39 -5.43 9.55 -6.57
N MET A 40 -5.44 8.23 -6.75
CA MET A 40 -4.22 7.42 -6.76
C MET A 40 -3.56 7.44 -8.13
N LEU A 41 -4.32 7.16 -9.20
CA LEU A 41 -3.81 7.14 -10.57
C LEU A 41 -3.41 8.53 -11.07
N GLY A 42 -4.23 9.53 -10.76
CA GLY A 42 -3.96 10.92 -11.09
C GLY A 42 -2.71 11.42 -10.38
N ALA A 43 -2.58 11.18 -9.07
CA ALA A 43 -1.38 11.59 -8.35
C ALA A 43 -0.13 10.85 -8.83
N MET A 44 -0.20 9.53 -9.04
CA MET A 44 0.95 8.76 -9.53
C MET A 44 1.39 9.17 -10.94
N SER A 45 0.45 9.37 -11.88
CA SER A 45 0.79 9.82 -13.24
C SER A 45 1.37 11.23 -13.25
N ALA A 46 0.77 12.19 -12.54
CA ALA A 46 1.25 13.57 -12.50
C ALA A 46 2.62 13.69 -11.81
N VAL A 47 2.81 13.00 -10.68
CA VAL A 47 4.09 13.02 -9.97
C VAL A 47 5.18 12.25 -10.74
N THR A 48 4.85 11.16 -11.43
CA THR A 48 5.80 10.50 -12.32
C THR A 48 6.18 11.37 -13.51
N ALA A 49 5.22 12.04 -14.15
CA ALA A 49 5.50 12.98 -15.23
C ALA A 49 6.43 14.10 -14.75
N LEU A 50 6.17 14.65 -13.55
CA LEU A 50 7.02 15.62 -12.91
C LEU A 50 8.44 15.07 -12.63
N ALA A 51 8.55 13.84 -12.12
CA ALA A 51 9.85 13.20 -11.88
C ALA A 51 10.66 13.02 -13.18
N LEU A 52 9.99 12.70 -14.29
CA LEU A 52 10.63 12.56 -15.61
C LEU A 52 11.15 13.88 -16.18
N THR A 53 10.58 15.03 -15.77
CA THR A 53 11.11 16.36 -16.12
C THR A 53 12.38 16.76 -15.36
N GLY A 54 12.92 15.89 -14.49
CA GLY A 54 14.13 16.15 -13.72
C GLY A 54 13.92 16.96 -12.44
N HIS A 55 12.68 17.32 -12.10
CA HIS A 55 12.37 17.96 -10.83
C HIS A 55 12.55 16.99 -9.66
N LYS A 56 13.11 17.49 -8.56
CA LYS A 56 13.26 16.71 -7.32
C LYS A 56 11.87 16.46 -6.72
N VAL A 57 11.36 15.24 -6.85
CA VAL A 57 10.15 14.81 -6.17
C VAL A 57 10.51 14.35 -4.77
N ARG A 58 9.92 14.98 -3.75
CA ARG A 58 10.17 14.61 -2.35
C ARG A 58 8.87 14.60 -1.57
N ILE A 59 8.66 13.54 -0.80
CA ILE A 59 7.57 13.42 0.17
C ILE A 59 8.20 13.33 1.56
N PRO A 60 7.79 14.15 2.54
CA PRO A 60 8.33 14.05 3.88
C PRO A 60 7.93 12.71 4.49
N GLY A 61 8.90 11.97 5.04
CA GLY A 61 8.65 10.69 5.69
C GLY A 61 7.62 10.78 6.83
N SER A 62 7.46 11.97 7.42
CA SER A 62 6.50 12.27 8.48
C SER A 62 5.04 12.21 8.04
N PHE A 63 4.70 12.47 6.76
CA PHE A 63 3.32 12.34 6.27
C PHE A 63 2.95 10.90 5.92
N ARG A 64 3.93 10.11 5.46
CA ARG A 64 3.69 8.72 5.04
C ARG A 64 3.26 7.83 6.21
N GLN A 65 3.85 8.05 7.38
CA GLN A 65 3.60 7.24 8.58
C GLN A 65 2.15 7.28 9.05
N PRO A 66 1.53 8.45 9.34
CA PRO A 66 0.15 8.49 9.79
C PRO A 66 -0.83 7.94 8.74
N MET A 67 -0.57 8.15 7.44
CA MET A 67 -1.43 7.58 6.40
C MET A 67 -1.42 6.05 6.38
N ILE A 68 -0.25 5.41 6.55
CA ILE A 68 -0.16 3.94 6.63
C ILE A 68 -0.92 3.42 7.86
N VAL A 69 -0.86 4.14 8.99
CA VAL A 69 -1.60 3.78 10.21
C VAL A 69 -3.11 3.87 9.95
N ILE A 70 -3.58 4.95 9.34
CA ILE A 70 -4.99 5.13 8.98
C ILE A 70 -5.45 3.97 8.08
N ILE A 71 -4.71 3.67 7.00
CA ILE A 71 -5.02 2.53 6.11
C ILE A 71 -5.07 1.21 6.89
N GLY A 72 -4.15 1.01 7.85
CA GLY A 72 -4.15 -0.16 8.72
C GLY A 72 -5.42 -0.28 9.56
N VAL A 73 -5.88 0.81 10.17
CA VAL A 73 -7.15 0.84 10.93
C VAL A 73 -8.35 0.61 10.01
N MET A 74 -8.35 1.20 8.81
CA MET A 74 -9.41 0.98 7.82
C MET A 74 -9.51 -0.49 7.41
N LEU A 75 -8.39 -1.12 7.10
CA LEU A 75 -8.34 -2.55 6.79
C LEU A 75 -8.75 -3.40 8.00
N GLY A 76 -8.32 -3.03 9.21
CA GLY A 76 -8.73 -3.69 10.45
C GLY A 76 -10.25 -3.68 10.67
N SER A 77 -10.93 -2.57 10.34
CA SER A 77 -12.39 -2.46 10.44
C SER A 77 -13.18 -3.36 9.48
N THR A 78 -12.50 -3.96 8.49
CA THR A 78 -13.14 -4.92 7.57
C THR A 78 -13.22 -6.33 8.15
N PHE A 79 -12.46 -6.63 9.21
CA PHE A 79 -12.52 -7.93 9.90
C PHE A 79 -13.70 -7.94 10.87
N THR A 80 -14.80 -8.58 10.45
CA THR A 80 -16.01 -8.79 11.28
C THR A 80 -16.07 -10.24 11.79
N ILE A 81 -16.96 -10.50 12.76
CA ILE A 81 -17.20 -11.86 13.29
C ILE A 81 -17.66 -12.81 12.18
N GLU A 82 -18.51 -12.32 11.27
CA GLU A 82 -19.01 -13.03 10.08
C GLU A 82 -17.88 -13.50 9.15
N PHE A 83 -16.75 -12.77 9.09
CA PHE A 83 -15.57 -13.18 8.34
C PHE A 83 -14.93 -14.46 8.91
N PHE A 84 -14.97 -14.63 10.24
CA PHE A 84 -14.43 -15.82 10.90
C PHE A 84 -15.39 -17.01 10.88
N GLU A 85 -16.70 -16.77 10.84
CA GLU A 85 -17.69 -17.86 10.70
C GLU A 85 -17.56 -18.59 9.35
N ARG A 86 -17.01 -17.91 8.33
CA ARG A 86 -16.71 -18.48 7.00
C ARG A 86 -15.23 -18.84 6.83
N ALA A 87 -14.48 -18.96 7.94
CA ALA A 87 -13.04 -19.23 7.90
C ALA A 87 -12.68 -20.55 7.22
N ASP A 88 -13.55 -21.55 7.31
CA ASP A 88 -13.45 -22.84 6.65
C ASP A 88 -13.51 -22.71 5.11
N GLU A 89 -14.36 -21.84 4.58
CA GLU A 89 -14.41 -21.52 3.14
C GLU A 89 -13.09 -20.89 2.64
N TYR A 90 -12.35 -20.19 3.50
CA TYR A 90 -11.10 -19.55 3.13
C TYR A 90 -9.88 -20.47 3.11
N VAL A 91 -9.92 -21.64 3.75
CA VAL A 91 -8.76 -22.57 3.79
C VAL A 91 -8.33 -22.98 2.39
N VAL A 92 -9.31 -23.37 1.55
CA VAL A 92 -9.05 -23.76 0.15
C VAL A 92 -8.52 -22.58 -0.65
N THR A 93 -9.14 -21.40 -0.49
CA THR A 93 -8.71 -20.18 -1.18
C THR A 93 -7.28 -19.78 -0.80
N LEU A 94 -6.94 -19.83 0.49
CA LEU A 94 -5.59 -19.52 0.99
C LEU A 94 -4.55 -20.51 0.46
N ALA A 95 -4.88 -21.81 0.43
CA ALA A 95 -4.01 -22.82 -0.15
C ALA A 95 -3.78 -22.57 -1.66
N LEU A 96 -4.84 -22.25 -2.40
CA LEU A 96 -4.75 -21.90 -3.82
C LEU A 96 -3.93 -20.63 -4.05
N VAL A 97 -4.06 -19.61 -3.20
CA VAL A 97 -3.24 -18.39 -3.27
C VAL A 97 -1.77 -18.72 -3.02
N ALA A 98 -1.44 -19.56 -2.05
CA ALA A 98 -0.06 -19.97 -1.79
C ALA A 98 0.55 -20.69 -3.02
N ILE A 99 -0.19 -21.64 -3.60
CA ILE A 99 0.23 -22.35 -4.83
C ILE A 99 0.38 -21.35 -5.99
N TYR A 100 -0.60 -20.47 -6.17
CA TYR A 100 -0.58 -19.45 -7.20
C TYR A 100 0.64 -18.54 -7.07
N VAL A 101 0.99 -18.11 -5.86
CA VAL A 101 2.17 -17.27 -5.62
C VAL A 101 3.45 -17.99 -6.03
N VAL A 102 3.60 -19.27 -5.69
CA VAL A 102 4.78 -20.07 -6.08
C VAL A 102 4.87 -20.20 -7.60
N LEU A 103 3.76 -20.56 -8.25
CA LEU A 103 3.70 -20.72 -9.70
C LEU A 103 3.95 -19.39 -10.43
N ALA A 104 3.29 -18.31 -10.00
CA ALA A 104 3.44 -16.98 -10.58
C ALA A 104 4.88 -16.47 -10.42
N SER A 105 5.52 -16.72 -9.27
CA SER A 105 6.93 -16.36 -9.04
C SER A 105 7.85 -17.13 -9.97
N ALA A 106 7.63 -18.45 -10.13
CA ALA A 106 8.41 -19.27 -11.06
C ALA A 106 8.25 -18.81 -12.52
N VAL A 107 7.02 -18.52 -12.96
CA VAL A 107 6.74 -18.01 -14.31
C VAL A 107 7.41 -16.64 -14.51
N CYS A 108 7.30 -15.73 -13.54
CA CYS A 108 7.98 -14.44 -13.57
C CYS A 108 9.50 -14.59 -13.67
N MET A 109 10.09 -15.51 -12.90
CA MET A 109 11.53 -15.78 -12.96
C MET A 109 11.95 -16.22 -14.37
N VAL A 110 11.24 -17.19 -14.95
CA VAL A 110 11.52 -17.67 -16.32
C VAL A 110 11.37 -16.54 -17.34
N TYR A 111 10.33 -15.72 -17.21
CA TYR A 111 10.11 -14.57 -18.08
C TYR A 111 11.25 -13.54 -17.98
N LEU A 112 11.70 -13.20 -16.77
CA LEU A 112 12.80 -12.25 -16.55
C LEU A 112 14.14 -12.79 -17.06
N CYS A 113 14.41 -14.08 -16.90
CA CYS A 113 15.61 -14.71 -17.47
C CYS A 113 15.58 -14.74 -19.01
N LYS A 114 14.47 -15.19 -19.61
CA LYS A 114 14.39 -15.42 -21.07
C LYS A 114 14.13 -14.15 -21.87
N VAL A 115 13.18 -13.32 -21.42
CA VAL A 115 12.74 -12.11 -22.13
C VAL A 115 13.49 -10.89 -21.61
N GLY A 116 13.60 -10.76 -20.28
CA GLY A 116 14.31 -9.65 -19.65
C GLY A 116 15.83 -9.71 -19.80
N ARG A 117 16.39 -10.89 -20.09
CA ARG A 117 17.85 -11.16 -20.10
C ARG A 117 18.51 -10.78 -18.78
N TYR A 118 17.80 -10.97 -17.67
CA TYR A 118 18.33 -10.74 -16.33
C TYR A 118 19.23 -11.91 -15.95
N ASP A 119 20.22 -11.66 -15.12
CA ASP A 119 20.96 -12.75 -14.49
C ASP A 119 20.02 -13.57 -13.58
N PRO A 120 20.26 -14.87 -13.41
CA PRO A 120 19.37 -15.75 -12.64
C PRO A 120 19.15 -15.29 -11.19
N VAL A 121 20.14 -14.63 -10.59
CA VAL A 121 20.10 -14.13 -9.22
C VAL A 121 19.15 -12.94 -9.12
N THR A 122 19.33 -11.91 -9.94
CA THR A 122 18.41 -10.76 -10.02
C THR A 122 17.02 -11.19 -10.42
N ALA A 123 16.86 -12.13 -11.37
CA ALA A 123 15.54 -12.63 -11.77
C ALA A 123 14.82 -13.33 -10.62
N TYR A 124 15.53 -14.19 -9.87
CA TYR A 124 14.99 -14.88 -8.69
C TYR A 124 14.50 -13.88 -7.64
N PHE A 125 15.39 -13.01 -7.15
CA PHE A 125 15.04 -12.04 -6.11
C PHE A 125 13.98 -11.04 -6.58
N SER A 126 14.01 -10.63 -7.85
CA SER A 126 12.97 -9.75 -8.40
C SER A 126 11.62 -10.45 -8.51
N SER A 127 11.57 -11.76 -8.74
CA SER A 127 10.31 -12.49 -8.96
C SER A 127 9.56 -12.85 -7.67
N ILE A 128 10.28 -13.12 -6.58
CA ILE A 128 9.69 -13.61 -5.34
C ILE A 128 9.05 -12.45 -4.56
N PRO A 129 7.84 -12.64 -3.99
CA PRO A 129 7.24 -11.65 -3.11
C PRO A 129 7.89 -11.66 -1.72
N GLY A 130 8.21 -10.47 -1.19
CA GLY A 130 8.72 -10.31 0.17
C GLY A 130 9.06 -8.86 0.51
N GLY A 131 9.77 -8.66 1.62
CA GLY A 131 10.16 -7.33 2.08
C GLY A 131 11.16 -6.69 1.11
N LEU A 132 10.76 -5.64 0.39
CA LEU A 132 11.60 -4.95 -0.62
C LEU A 132 13.03 -4.70 -0.14
N MET A 133 13.20 -4.20 1.09
CA MET A 133 14.52 -3.88 1.65
C MET A 133 15.32 -5.12 2.08
N GLU A 134 14.64 -6.14 2.64
CA GLU A 134 15.30 -7.38 3.06
C GLU A 134 15.77 -8.17 1.84
N MET A 135 14.93 -8.24 0.81
CA MET A 135 15.25 -8.87 -0.46
C MET A 135 16.34 -8.13 -1.20
N LEU A 136 16.35 -6.79 -1.17
CA LEU A 136 17.44 -6.03 -1.75
C LEU A 136 18.76 -6.37 -1.07
N VAL A 137 18.81 -6.34 0.28
CA VAL A 137 20.05 -6.65 1.02
C VAL A 137 20.55 -8.05 0.68
N LEU A 138 19.64 -9.03 0.62
CA LEU A 138 19.97 -10.41 0.29
C LEU A 138 20.38 -10.57 -1.19
N ALA A 139 19.73 -9.85 -2.09
CA ALA A 139 20.06 -9.86 -3.52
C ALA A 139 21.42 -9.19 -3.76
N SER A 140 21.70 -8.05 -3.14
CA SER A 140 22.98 -7.36 -3.21
C SER A 140 24.13 -8.21 -2.66
N SER A 141 23.91 -8.96 -1.58
CA SER A 141 24.94 -9.87 -1.05
C SER A 141 25.26 -11.03 -2.00
N GLU A 142 24.29 -11.45 -2.81
CA GLU A 142 24.45 -12.50 -3.83
C GLU A 142 24.88 -11.93 -5.21
N GLY A 143 25.19 -10.62 -5.29
CA GLY A 143 25.69 -9.98 -6.51
C GLY A 143 24.63 -9.59 -7.54
N ALA A 144 23.36 -9.49 -7.12
CA ALA A 144 22.27 -9.03 -8.00
C ALA A 144 22.46 -7.56 -8.42
N ASP A 145 22.03 -7.24 -9.63
CA ASP A 145 21.88 -5.87 -10.11
C ASP A 145 20.74 -5.14 -9.37
N GLU A 146 21.11 -4.33 -8.38
CA GLU A 146 20.18 -3.54 -7.56
C GLU A 146 19.27 -2.64 -8.40
N ARG A 147 19.81 -2.07 -9.47
CA ARG A 147 19.08 -1.13 -10.32
C ARG A 147 17.97 -1.85 -11.06
N LYS A 148 18.25 -3.02 -11.64
CA LYS A 148 17.23 -3.86 -12.30
C LYS A 148 16.17 -4.36 -11.33
N PHE A 149 16.58 -4.74 -10.12
CA PHE A 149 15.65 -5.17 -9.06
C PHE A 149 14.64 -4.05 -8.72
N PHE A 150 15.13 -2.84 -8.42
CA PHE A 150 14.27 -1.71 -8.10
C PHE A 150 13.38 -1.28 -9.26
N LEU A 151 13.92 -1.25 -10.48
CA LEU A 151 13.13 -0.92 -11.67
C LEU A 151 12.00 -1.93 -11.88
N THR A 152 12.27 -3.22 -11.67
CA THR A 152 11.25 -4.28 -11.80
C THR A 152 10.16 -4.15 -10.76
N GLN A 153 10.53 -3.92 -9.49
CA GLN A 153 9.55 -3.77 -8.42
C GLN A 153 8.71 -2.50 -8.60
N ALA A 154 9.33 -1.38 -9.00
CA ALA A 154 8.61 -0.15 -9.30
C ALA A 154 7.64 -0.38 -10.47
N THR A 155 8.12 -0.94 -11.58
CA THR A 155 7.31 -1.23 -12.76
C THR A 155 6.14 -2.15 -12.43
N ARG A 156 6.33 -3.16 -11.58
CA ARG A 156 5.24 -4.03 -11.11
C ARG A 156 4.15 -3.24 -10.39
N VAL A 157 4.53 -2.41 -9.42
CA VAL A 157 3.55 -1.59 -8.68
C VAL A 157 2.80 -0.67 -9.64
N PHE A 158 3.50 -0.01 -10.56
CA PHE A 158 2.86 0.79 -11.61
C PHE A 158 1.91 -0.05 -12.48
N ALA A 159 2.37 -1.18 -13.02
CA ALA A 159 1.57 -2.05 -13.88
C ALA A 159 0.31 -2.55 -13.16
N VAL A 160 0.43 -3.04 -11.92
CA VAL A 160 -0.69 -3.53 -11.11
C VAL A 160 -1.69 -2.41 -10.84
N VAL A 161 -1.19 -1.26 -10.40
CA VAL A 161 -2.03 -0.11 -10.06
C VAL A 161 -2.76 0.44 -11.27
N PHE A 162 -2.14 0.47 -12.46
CA PHE A 162 -2.82 0.92 -13.68
C PHE A 162 -3.69 -0.15 -14.34
N THR A 163 -3.31 -1.43 -14.27
CA THR A 163 -4.01 -2.49 -15.03
C THR A 163 -5.26 -2.96 -14.30
N ILE A 164 -5.15 -3.29 -13.01
CA ILE A 164 -6.26 -3.87 -12.25
C ILE A 164 -7.53 -2.99 -12.27
N PRO A 165 -7.49 -1.72 -11.86
CA PRO A 165 -8.71 -0.93 -11.77
C PRO A 165 -9.33 -0.62 -13.13
N PHE A 166 -8.53 -0.50 -14.18
CA PHE A 166 -9.03 -0.37 -15.56
C PHE A 166 -9.66 -1.67 -16.05
N TRP A 167 -9.04 -2.82 -15.75
CA TRP A 167 -9.59 -4.13 -16.09
C TRP A 167 -10.95 -4.35 -15.44
N TYR A 168 -11.07 -4.13 -14.13
CA TYR A 168 -12.35 -4.23 -13.40
C TYR A 168 -13.43 -3.32 -13.99
N ARG A 169 -13.07 -2.08 -14.34
CA ARG A 169 -14.02 -1.13 -14.93
C ARG A 169 -14.49 -1.55 -16.33
N LEU A 170 -13.58 -2.05 -17.17
CA LEU A 170 -13.87 -2.38 -18.57
C LEU A 170 -14.60 -3.73 -18.71
N VAL A 171 -14.26 -4.71 -17.87
CA VAL A 171 -14.74 -6.09 -18.00
C VAL A 171 -15.95 -6.36 -17.10
N GLU A 172 -15.89 -5.95 -15.83
CA GLU A 172 -17.00 -6.19 -14.88
C GLU A 172 -17.98 -5.01 -14.80
N GLY A 173 -17.67 -3.87 -15.43
CA GLY A 173 -18.43 -2.63 -15.22
C GLY A 173 -18.35 -2.13 -13.77
N TYR A 174 -17.42 -2.66 -12.98
CA TYR A 174 -17.32 -2.41 -11.55
C TYR A 174 -16.94 -0.95 -11.31
N ILE A 175 -17.84 -0.21 -10.68
CA ILE A 175 -17.56 1.13 -10.17
C ILE A 175 -16.62 0.91 -8.98
N PRO A 176 -15.37 1.40 -9.01
CA PRO A 176 -14.45 1.21 -7.89
C PRO A 176 -15.09 1.74 -6.62
N LEU A 177 -14.73 1.16 -5.46
CA LEU A 177 -15.11 1.67 -4.13
C LEU A 177 -15.04 3.20 -4.14
N SER A 178 -16.21 3.84 -4.24
CA SER A 178 -16.36 5.28 -4.17
C SER A 178 -15.76 5.75 -2.84
N SER A 179 -15.33 7.01 -2.73
CA SER A 179 -14.85 7.60 -1.48
C SER A 179 -15.80 7.42 -0.29
N SER A 180 -17.07 7.08 -0.54
CA SER A 180 -18.04 6.62 0.45
C SER A 180 -17.71 5.29 1.16
N ALA A 181 -16.78 4.49 0.63
CA ALA A 181 -16.25 3.28 1.27
C ALA A 181 -14.93 3.53 2.01
N LEU A 182 -14.29 4.69 1.79
CA LEU A 182 -13.19 5.18 2.62
C LEU A 182 -13.71 5.68 3.99
N GLY A 183 -14.99 5.98 4.11
CA GLY A 183 -15.65 6.16 5.40
C GLY A 183 -16.79 7.17 5.35
N ALA A 184 -17.65 7.16 6.36
CA ALA A 184 -18.69 8.17 6.49
C ALA A 184 -18.05 9.54 6.79
N PRO A 185 -18.65 10.67 6.38
CA PRO A 185 -18.14 12.01 6.68
C PRO A 185 -17.85 12.16 8.19
N LEU A 186 -16.79 12.89 8.58
CA LEU A 186 -16.45 13.14 9.99
C LEU A 186 -17.65 13.65 10.82
N ALA A 187 -18.63 14.28 10.17
CA ALA A 187 -19.85 14.79 10.78
C ALA A 187 -20.80 13.70 11.31
N THR A 188 -20.68 12.44 10.88
CA THR A 188 -21.56 11.33 11.29
C THR A 188 -20.92 10.37 12.29
N ILE A 189 -19.66 10.60 12.67
CA ILE A 189 -18.93 9.72 13.59
C ILE A 189 -19.07 10.25 15.02
N SER A 190 -19.54 9.40 15.93
CA SER A 190 -19.59 9.72 17.36
C SER A 190 -18.19 10.04 17.89
N LEU A 191 -18.05 11.06 18.75
CA LEU A 191 -16.79 11.40 19.41
C LEU A 191 -16.16 10.20 20.13
N GLY A 192 -16.98 9.26 20.61
CA GLY A 192 -16.52 8.00 21.21
C GLY A 192 -15.83 7.06 20.21
N ASP A 193 -16.40 6.89 19.02
CA ASP A 193 -15.83 6.02 17.98
C ASP A 193 -14.53 6.61 17.41
N LEU A 194 -14.47 7.94 17.28
CA LEU A 194 -13.25 8.64 16.86
C LEU A 194 -12.13 8.46 17.90
N ALA A 195 -12.46 8.51 19.20
CA ALA A 195 -11.51 8.25 20.28
C ALA A 195 -11.01 6.79 20.27
N ILE A 196 -11.89 5.82 20.00
CA ILE A 196 -11.50 4.41 19.94
C ILE A 196 -10.66 4.12 18.70
N LEU A 197 -11.00 4.68 17.54
CA LEU A 197 -10.22 4.50 16.31
C LEU A 197 -8.82 5.15 16.41
N THR A 198 -8.74 6.34 16.99
CA THR A 198 -7.44 7.00 17.24
C THR A 198 -6.63 6.26 18.29
N ALA A 199 -7.26 5.77 19.37
CA ALA A 199 -6.61 4.90 20.34
C ALA A 199 -6.11 3.60 19.68
N CYS A 200 -6.89 3.01 18.77
CA CYS A 200 -6.49 1.81 18.05
C CYS A 200 -5.28 2.04 17.13
N GLY A 201 -5.27 3.16 16.39
CA GLY A 201 -4.14 3.53 15.54
C GLY A 201 -2.85 3.77 16.34
N VAL A 202 -2.95 4.51 17.44
CA VAL A 202 -1.79 4.84 18.30
C VAL A 202 -1.32 3.61 19.07
N ALA A 203 -2.22 2.94 19.82
CA ALA A 203 -1.88 1.74 20.58
C ALA A 203 -1.41 0.60 19.68
N GLY A 204 -2.05 0.40 18.52
CA GLY A 204 -1.63 -0.59 17.53
C GLY A 204 -0.25 -0.32 16.96
N TYR A 205 0.09 0.95 16.66
CA TYR A 205 1.43 1.33 16.24
C TYR A 205 2.50 1.01 17.30
N TYR A 206 2.24 1.36 18.56
CA TYR A 206 3.17 1.08 19.67
C TYR A 206 3.28 -0.41 19.98
N LEU A 207 2.16 -1.13 19.99
CA LEU A 207 2.11 -2.57 20.27
C LEU A 207 2.83 -3.36 19.16
N GLY A 208 2.57 -3.03 17.89
CA GLY A 208 3.27 -3.63 16.76
C GLY A 208 4.78 -3.37 16.80
N LYS A 209 5.19 -2.18 17.26
CA LYS A 209 6.61 -1.83 17.44
C LYS A 209 7.27 -2.68 18.53
N VAL A 210 6.58 -2.93 19.65
CA VAL A 210 7.08 -3.76 20.76
C VAL A 210 7.17 -5.23 20.36
N LEU A 211 6.16 -5.75 19.64
CA LEU A 211 6.09 -7.14 19.19
C LEU A 211 7.01 -7.47 18.00
N ARG A 212 7.72 -6.48 17.44
CA ARG A 212 8.67 -6.64 16.31
C ARG A 212 8.07 -7.30 15.06
N PHE A 213 6.78 -7.10 14.78
CA PHE A 213 6.20 -7.65 13.56
C PHE A 213 6.79 -7.02 12.28
N PRO A 214 6.98 -7.81 11.20
CA PRO A 214 7.25 -7.25 9.89
C PRO A 214 6.10 -6.31 9.49
N ALA A 215 6.44 -5.15 8.93
CA ALA A 215 5.49 -4.09 8.63
C ALA A 215 4.64 -3.60 9.83
N TYR A 216 5.21 -3.54 11.05
CA TYR A 216 4.52 -3.13 12.29
C TYR A 216 3.63 -1.89 12.19
N ARG A 217 3.96 -0.94 11.29
CA ARG A 217 3.22 0.30 11.06
C ARG A 217 1.84 0.10 10.45
N LEU A 218 1.63 -1.00 9.74
CA LEU A 218 0.35 -1.38 9.15
C LEU A 218 -0.25 -2.55 9.94
N THR A 219 0.55 -3.59 10.22
CA THR A 219 0.10 -4.81 10.89
C THR A 219 -0.40 -4.56 12.31
N GLY A 220 0.26 -3.68 13.07
CA GLY A 220 -0.13 -3.35 14.45
C GLY A 220 -1.51 -2.69 14.53
N PRO A 221 -1.74 -1.55 13.84
CA PRO A 221 -3.06 -0.92 13.76
C PRO A 221 -4.16 -1.84 13.19
N LEU A 222 -3.82 -2.67 12.19
CA LEU A 222 -4.75 -3.63 11.59
C LEU A 222 -5.21 -4.68 12.60
N LEU A 223 -4.27 -5.34 13.30
CA LEU A 223 -4.59 -6.37 14.28
C LEU A 223 -5.39 -5.82 15.46
N LEU A 224 -5.01 -4.63 15.95
CA LEU A 224 -5.66 -4.03 17.10
C LEU A 224 -7.07 -3.51 16.74
N SER A 225 -7.25 -2.96 15.54
CA SER A 225 -8.57 -2.57 15.02
C SER A 225 -9.45 -3.79 14.74
N ALA A 226 -8.90 -4.88 14.19
CA ALA A 226 -9.61 -6.15 14.03
C ALA A 226 -10.04 -6.72 15.39
N ALA A 227 -9.18 -6.72 16.40
CA ALA A 227 -9.54 -7.16 17.75
C ALA A 227 -10.64 -6.29 18.39
N ALA A 228 -10.63 -4.97 18.17
CA ALA A 228 -11.68 -4.06 18.64
C ALA A 228 -13.04 -4.30 17.97
N HIS A 229 -13.05 -4.64 16.67
CA HIS A 229 -14.28 -5.00 15.94
C HIS A 229 -14.79 -6.41 16.31
N LEU A 230 -13.89 -7.37 16.52
CA LEU A 230 -14.23 -8.73 16.93
C LEU A 230 -14.73 -8.83 18.37
N SER A 231 -14.29 -7.93 19.26
CA SER A 231 -14.76 -7.87 20.65
C SER A 231 -16.09 -7.11 20.82
N GLY A 232 -16.66 -6.58 19.74
CA GLY A 232 -17.92 -5.84 19.78
C GLY A 232 -17.81 -4.45 20.43
N LEU A 233 -16.59 -3.95 20.65
CA LEU A 233 -16.36 -2.63 21.26
C LEU A 233 -16.70 -1.47 20.31
N THR A 234 -16.66 -1.69 18.98
CA THR A 234 -17.00 -0.68 17.97
C THR A 234 -17.54 -1.32 16.69
N ALA A 235 -18.67 -0.82 16.17
CA ALA A 235 -19.22 -1.17 14.84
C ALA A 235 -18.91 -0.10 13.76
N SER A 236 -18.21 0.96 14.13
CA SER A 236 -18.04 2.16 13.29
C SER A 236 -16.79 2.07 12.43
N LYS A 237 -16.99 2.19 11.11
CA LYS A 237 -15.90 2.32 10.14
C LYS A 237 -15.18 3.67 10.30
N PRO A 238 -13.84 3.70 10.25
CA PRO A 238 -13.10 4.95 10.20
C PRO A 238 -13.49 5.83 9.01
N PRO A 239 -13.37 7.16 9.13
CA PRO A 239 -13.59 8.09 8.03
C PRO A 239 -12.45 7.99 7.01
N GLY A 240 -12.71 8.38 5.76
CA GLY A 240 -11.66 8.51 4.76
C GLY A 240 -12.02 9.42 3.61
#